data_AF-A0AA40GE07-F1
#
_entry.id   AF-A0AA40GE07-F1
#
_cell.length_a   1.000
_cell.length_b   1.000
_cell.length_c   1.000
_cell.angle_alpha   90.00
_cell.angle_beta   90.00
_cell.angle_gamma   90.00
#
_symmetry.space_group_name_H-M   'P 1'
#
loop_
_entity.id
_entity.type
_entity.pdbx_description
1 polymer ?
#
loop_
_entity_poly.entity_id
_entity_poly.type
_entity_poly.pdbx_seq_one_letter_code
_entity_poly.pdbx_strand_id
1 'polypeptide(L)'
;MLIFKVVRSPDGESRSYAIGQLSIQRAAVWVLERYYTEFPIYNPYLERLPVSKSGRKQSSFKFYEVDGGVSGSVQSRGGSGDRAVITTQTRRRDSSHNERFYEEYDYERRVRKRRARLITAAEEAFAHIKRLHSEIDSTPNPGPMDPMEAAQAVFPSMARALQKYLRVTRQQPRHSVESILNRLARCLAQDAAPRAFLEPFFVTSPVLSNEKERQKRSHHWALVCEGELPSRPLANGCEFQLRQGEVALLCTVYHLPHFHLTEQLAHPKSNKFLLRLNSETSV
;
A
#
# COMPACT_ATOMS: atom_id res chain seq x y z
N MET A 1 -26.38 -13.22 -14.40
CA MET A 1 -25.57 -12.70 -13.27
C MET A 1 -24.55 -11.73 -13.83
N LEU A 2 -24.33 -10.59 -13.17
CA LEU A 2 -23.42 -9.55 -13.64
C LEU A 2 -22.17 -9.51 -12.77
N ILE A 3 -21.04 -9.12 -13.36
CA ILE A 3 -19.82 -8.74 -12.64
C ILE A 3 -19.70 -7.22 -12.71
N PHE A 4 -19.41 -6.64 -11.58
CA PHE A 4 -19.26 -5.22 -11.38
C PHE A 4 -17.83 -4.91 -10.98
N LYS A 5 -17.05 -4.28 -11.86
CA LYS A 5 -15.67 -3.88 -11.61
C LYS A 5 -15.63 -2.42 -11.18
N VAL A 6 -15.03 -2.15 -10.02
CA VAL A 6 -14.84 -0.81 -9.46
C VAL A 6 -13.35 -0.52 -9.43
N VAL A 7 -12.92 0.57 -10.05
CA VAL A 7 -11.53 1.04 -10.04
C VAL A 7 -11.48 2.44 -9.44
N ARG A 8 -10.69 2.62 -8.38
CA ARG A 8 -10.42 3.96 -7.84
C ARG A 8 -9.36 4.63 -8.72
N SER A 9 -9.74 5.76 -9.31
CA SER A 9 -8.94 6.44 -10.34
C SER A 9 -7.59 6.98 -9.87
N PRO A 10 -7.43 7.56 -8.66
CA PRO A 10 -6.13 8.04 -8.21
C PRO A 10 -5.03 6.97 -8.17
N ASP A 11 -5.34 5.80 -7.59
CA ASP A 11 -4.34 4.79 -7.24
C ASP A 11 -4.48 3.46 -7.99
N GLY A 12 -5.50 3.33 -8.83
CA GLY A 12 -5.75 2.12 -9.62
C GLY A 12 -6.22 0.92 -8.78
N GLU A 13 -6.45 1.10 -7.48
CA GLU A 13 -6.99 0.04 -6.62
C GLU A 13 -8.33 -0.41 -7.17
N SER A 14 -8.52 -1.71 -7.32
CA SER A 14 -9.74 -2.24 -7.93
C SER A 14 -10.28 -3.47 -7.24
N ARG A 15 -11.60 -3.61 -7.29
CA ARG A 15 -12.33 -4.78 -6.80
C ARG A 15 -13.44 -5.14 -7.77
N SER A 16 -13.73 -6.43 -7.85
CA SER A 16 -14.78 -6.97 -8.70
C SER A 16 -15.78 -7.73 -7.87
N TYR A 17 -17.06 -7.52 -8.16
CA TYR A 17 -18.15 -8.08 -7.39
C TYR A 17 -19.17 -8.79 -8.28
N ALA A 18 -19.67 -9.92 -7.80
CA ALA A 18 -20.88 -10.50 -8.33
C ALA A 18 -22.09 -9.67 -7.89
N ILE A 19 -22.93 -9.26 -8.83
CA ILE A 19 -24.14 -8.50 -8.53
C ILE A 19 -25.35 -9.04 -9.29
N GLY A 20 -26.50 -8.94 -8.64
CA GLY A 20 -27.79 -9.21 -9.25
C GLY A 20 -28.24 -8.08 -10.17
N GLN A 21 -29.49 -8.15 -10.61
CA GLN A 21 -30.10 -7.10 -11.39
C GLN A 21 -30.46 -5.91 -10.48
N LEU A 22 -29.82 -4.77 -10.69
CA LEU A 22 -30.09 -3.51 -9.99
C LEU A 22 -30.21 -2.37 -11.00
N SER A 23 -30.77 -1.23 -10.61
CA SER A 23 -30.61 0.01 -11.37
C SER A 23 -29.22 0.61 -11.17
N ILE A 24 -28.76 1.46 -12.09
CA ILE A 24 -27.48 2.18 -11.96
C ILE A 24 -27.43 2.96 -10.64
N GLN A 25 -28.49 3.68 -10.28
CA GLN A 25 -28.55 4.44 -9.02
C GLN A 25 -28.47 3.54 -7.78
N ARG A 26 -29.13 2.37 -7.79
CA ARG A 26 -29.04 1.43 -6.65
C ARG A 26 -27.67 0.78 -6.57
N ALA A 27 -27.09 0.42 -7.71
CA ALA A 27 -25.74 -0.10 -7.81
C ALA A 27 -24.72 0.94 -7.32
N ALA A 28 -24.89 2.21 -7.66
CA ALA A 28 -24.03 3.31 -7.20
C ALA A 28 -23.96 3.38 -5.67
N VAL A 29 -25.10 3.36 -4.98
CA VAL A 29 -25.13 3.36 -3.51
C VAL A 29 -24.44 2.12 -2.94
N TRP A 30 -24.74 0.95 -3.51
CA TRP A 30 -24.12 -0.32 -3.10
C TRP A 30 -22.59 -0.30 -3.27
N VAL A 31 -22.10 0.28 -4.37
CA VAL A 31 -20.66 0.47 -4.62
C VAL A 31 -20.04 1.38 -3.58
N LEU A 32 -20.72 2.44 -3.15
CA LEU A 32 -20.22 3.31 -2.08
C LEU A 32 -20.12 2.54 -0.77
N GLU A 33 -21.12 1.73 -0.42
CA GLU A 33 -21.07 0.88 0.78
C GLU A 33 -19.83 -0.04 0.75
N ARG A 34 -19.58 -0.68 -0.40
CA ARG A 34 -18.40 -1.53 -0.60
C ARG A 34 -17.11 -0.72 -0.55
N TYR A 35 -17.05 0.42 -1.24
CA TYR A 35 -15.90 1.30 -1.20
C TYR A 35 -15.50 1.66 0.24
N TYR A 36 -16.48 2.03 1.07
CA TYR A 36 -16.23 2.44 2.44
C TYR A 36 -15.87 1.28 3.38
N THR A 37 -16.34 0.05 3.09
CA THR A 37 -16.15 -1.14 3.95
C THR A 37 -15.04 -2.07 3.49
N GLU A 38 -14.51 -1.89 2.27
CA GLU A 38 -13.59 -2.85 1.68
C GLU A 38 -12.34 -2.23 1.06
N PHE A 39 -12.40 -1.03 0.49
CA PHE A 39 -11.21 -0.46 -0.16
C PHE A 39 -10.19 0.02 0.89
N PRO A 40 -8.88 -0.08 0.62
CA PRO A 40 -7.87 0.59 1.42
C PRO A 40 -8.07 2.12 1.34
N ILE A 41 -7.67 2.85 2.37
CA ILE A 41 -7.74 4.31 2.45
C ILE A 41 -6.74 4.90 1.44
N TYR A 42 -7.26 5.65 0.46
CA TYR A 42 -6.46 6.41 -0.48
C TYR A 42 -5.49 7.38 0.24
N ASN A 43 -4.20 7.35 -0.09
CA ASN A 43 -3.20 8.26 0.47
C ASN A 43 -2.63 9.20 -0.60
N PRO A 44 -3.16 10.43 -0.74
CA PRO A 44 -2.77 11.36 -1.81
C PRO A 44 -1.30 11.77 -1.76
N TYR A 45 -0.65 11.59 -0.60
CA TYR A 45 0.75 11.93 -0.42
C TYR A 45 1.69 10.85 -0.94
N LEU A 46 1.28 9.59 -1.10
CA LEU A 46 2.18 8.52 -1.55
C LEU A 46 2.38 8.49 -3.06
N GLU A 47 1.41 8.94 -3.84
CA GLU A 47 1.46 8.81 -5.31
C GLU A 47 2.16 9.98 -5.98
N ARG A 48 2.17 11.14 -5.31
CA ARG A 48 3.03 12.27 -5.64
C ARG A 48 4.47 12.03 -5.18
N LEU A 49 4.99 10.82 -5.39
CA LEU A 49 6.43 10.65 -5.42
C LEU A 49 6.89 11.45 -6.64
N PRO A 50 7.64 12.55 -6.47
CA PRO A 50 8.30 13.14 -7.62
C PRO A 50 9.16 12.01 -8.17
N VAL A 51 8.84 11.52 -9.39
CA VAL A 51 9.81 10.84 -10.24
C VAL A 51 11.03 11.71 -10.14
N SER A 52 12.08 11.18 -9.52
CA SER A 52 13.10 12.04 -8.96
C SER A 52 13.55 13.03 -10.02
N LYS A 53 13.68 14.30 -9.64
CA LYS A 53 14.57 15.18 -10.36
C LYS A 53 15.95 14.52 -10.26
N SER A 54 16.25 13.60 -11.16
CA SER A 54 17.55 12.98 -11.35
C SER A 54 18.59 13.99 -11.85
N GLY A 55 18.33 15.29 -11.68
CA GLY A 55 19.34 16.28 -11.35
C GLY A 55 19.84 16.11 -9.91
N ARG A 56 20.28 14.89 -9.55
CA ARG A 56 21.17 14.70 -8.41
C ARG A 56 22.37 15.57 -8.75
N LYS A 57 22.59 16.63 -7.94
CA LYS A 57 23.84 17.41 -7.94
C LYS A 57 24.95 16.39 -8.15
N GLN A 58 25.64 16.47 -9.29
CA GLN A 58 26.82 15.66 -9.50
C GLN A 58 27.68 15.88 -8.28
N SER A 59 27.82 14.85 -7.46
CA SER A 59 28.95 14.75 -6.55
C SER A 59 30.15 15.11 -7.40
N SER A 60 30.84 16.18 -7.01
CA SER A 60 32.09 16.62 -7.62
C SER A 60 33.06 15.43 -7.63
N PHE A 61 32.97 14.61 -8.67
CA PHE A 61 33.98 13.65 -9.02
C PHE A 61 35.12 14.53 -9.51
N LYS A 62 36.02 14.86 -8.59
CA LYS A 62 37.33 15.39 -8.96
C LYS A 62 38.04 14.29 -9.71
N PHE A 63 38.04 14.44 -11.03
CA PHE A 63 38.92 13.73 -11.93
C PHE A 63 40.34 14.22 -11.57
N TYR A 64 41.13 13.38 -10.92
CA TYR A 64 42.57 13.61 -10.88
C TYR A 64 43.08 13.09 -12.20
N GLU A 65 43.46 14.00 -13.11
CA GLU A 65 44.34 13.63 -14.21
C GLU A 65 45.64 13.11 -13.59
N VAL A 66 45.78 11.78 -13.61
CA VAL A 66 47.08 11.14 -13.48
C VAL A 66 47.68 11.19 -14.87
N ASP A 67 48.85 11.83 -14.94
CA ASP A 67 49.71 12.10 -16.11
C ASP A 67 49.45 13.37 -16.94
N GLY A 68 50.46 14.25 -16.86
CA GLY A 68 50.82 15.23 -17.89
C GLY A 68 51.18 16.60 -17.32
N GLY A 69 52.41 17.12 -17.41
CA GLY A 69 53.55 16.64 -18.17
C GLY A 69 54.69 17.66 -18.19
N VAL A 70 55.84 17.16 -18.64
CA VAL A 70 56.91 17.95 -19.27
C VAL A 70 56.37 18.60 -20.55
N SER A 71 56.95 19.75 -20.87
CA SER A 71 56.64 20.65 -21.99
C SER A 71 56.38 20.00 -23.35
N GLY A 72 55.47 20.60 -24.12
CA GLY A 72 55.39 20.37 -25.56
C GLY A 72 54.09 20.89 -26.18
N SER A 73 54.18 22.04 -26.84
CA SER A 73 53.20 22.60 -27.75
C SER A 73 52.72 21.61 -28.82
N VAL A 74 51.42 21.51 -29.11
CA VAL A 74 50.86 21.35 -30.47
C VAL A 74 49.38 21.75 -30.47
N GLN A 75 49.01 22.65 -31.38
CA GLN A 75 47.64 22.96 -31.80
C GLN A 75 47.03 21.77 -32.57
N SER A 76 45.75 21.46 -32.36
CA SER A 76 44.95 20.82 -33.41
C SER A 76 43.46 21.14 -33.26
N ARG A 77 42.85 21.40 -34.41
CA ARG A 77 41.50 21.90 -34.64
C ARG A 77 40.52 20.74 -34.78
N GLY A 78 39.28 20.94 -34.34
CA GLY A 78 38.08 20.51 -35.06
C GLY A 78 37.64 19.05 -34.96
N GLY A 79 36.35 18.86 -34.63
CA GLY A 79 35.56 17.73 -35.12
C GLY A 79 34.94 16.83 -34.06
N SER A 80 33.61 16.70 -34.12
CA SER A 80 32.86 15.50 -33.73
C SER A 80 32.45 15.34 -32.25
N GLY A 81 31.89 16.38 -31.63
CA GLY A 81 31.20 16.28 -30.33
C GLY A 81 29.71 15.92 -30.41
N ASP A 82 29.09 16.00 -31.58
CA ASP A 82 27.62 16.07 -31.68
C ASP A 82 26.92 14.69 -31.80
N ARG A 83 27.67 13.64 -32.18
CA ARG A 83 27.12 12.28 -32.29
C ARG A 83 27.06 11.52 -30.97
N ALA A 84 27.93 11.83 -29.99
CA ALA A 84 27.97 11.15 -28.71
C ALA A 84 26.83 11.57 -27.75
N VAL A 85 26.23 12.75 -27.97
CA VAL A 85 25.13 13.28 -27.17
C VAL A 85 23.80 12.61 -27.51
N ILE A 86 23.62 12.19 -28.77
CA ILE A 86 22.38 11.54 -29.23
C ILE A 86 22.30 10.07 -28.78
N THR A 87 23.42 9.34 -28.79
CA THR A 87 23.48 7.94 -28.31
C THR A 87 23.40 7.80 -26.79
N THR A 88 23.72 8.86 -26.05
CA THR A 88 23.56 8.89 -24.59
C THR A 88 22.13 9.25 -24.18
N GLN A 89 21.38 10.01 -24.99
CA GLN A 89 19.95 10.27 -24.74
C GLN A 89 19.08 9.03 -24.98
N THR A 90 19.37 8.20 -25.99
CA THR A 90 18.61 6.96 -26.23
C THR A 90 18.85 5.92 -25.14
N ARG A 91 20.08 5.74 -24.64
CA ARG A 91 20.37 4.88 -23.47
C ARG A 91 19.87 5.45 -22.12
N ARG A 92 19.71 6.77 -22.00
CA ARG A 92 19.10 7.41 -20.81
C ARG A 92 17.59 7.20 -20.73
N ARG A 93 16.91 6.96 -21.86
CA ARG A 93 15.46 6.75 -21.91
C ARG A 93 15.05 5.36 -21.41
N ASP A 94 15.86 4.32 -21.69
CA ASP A 94 15.65 2.97 -21.14
C ASP A 94 16.12 2.86 -19.67
N SER A 95 17.05 3.72 -19.25
CA SER A 95 17.51 3.83 -17.85
C SER A 95 16.42 4.31 -16.88
N SER A 96 15.40 5.03 -17.35
CA SER A 96 14.38 5.59 -16.45
C SER A 96 13.41 4.54 -15.92
N HIS A 97 13.23 3.42 -16.63
CA HIS A 97 12.36 2.33 -16.18
C HIS A 97 12.96 1.57 -14.99
N ASN A 98 14.26 1.27 -15.07
CA ASN A 98 14.97 0.63 -13.97
C ASN A 98 15.13 1.56 -12.76
N GLU A 99 15.30 2.88 -12.98
CA GLU A 99 15.38 3.86 -11.89
C GLU A 99 14.11 3.84 -11.02
N ARG A 100 12.92 3.81 -11.64
CA ARG A 100 11.65 3.68 -10.91
C ARG A 100 11.59 2.41 -10.07
N PHE A 101 11.98 1.27 -10.64
CA PHE A 101 12.02 0.00 -9.91
C PHE A 101 12.91 0.07 -8.67
N TYR A 102 14.13 0.61 -8.80
CA TYR A 102 15.04 0.74 -7.67
C TYR A 102 14.54 1.75 -6.62
N GLU A 103 13.91 2.85 -7.04
CA GLU A 103 13.29 3.82 -6.14
C GLU A 103 12.14 3.20 -5.31
N GLU A 104 11.26 2.43 -5.96
CA GLU A 104 10.17 1.70 -5.32
C GLU A 104 10.71 0.63 -4.36
N TYR A 105 11.70 -0.16 -4.80
CA TYR A 105 12.34 -1.17 -3.95
C TYR A 105 13.01 -0.56 -2.72
N ASP A 106 13.79 0.51 -2.89
CA ASP A 106 14.44 1.21 -1.78
C ASP A 106 13.40 1.85 -0.84
N TYR A 107 12.29 2.35 -1.38
CA TYR A 107 11.16 2.82 -0.59
C TYR A 107 10.56 1.70 0.27
N GLU A 108 10.20 0.57 -0.33
CA GLU A 108 9.67 -0.58 0.40
C GLU A 108 10.64 -1.07 1.47
N ARG A 109 11.94 -1.16 1.13
CA ARG A 109 12.99 -1.55 2.07
C ARG A 109 13.05 -0.59 3.26
N ARG A 110 12.94 0.73 3.03
CA ARG A 110 12.87 1.73 4.10
C ARG A 110 11.62 1.55 4.96
N VAL A 111 10.45 1.37 4.35
CA VAL A 111 9.19 1.15 5.07
C VAL A 111 9.28 -0.10 5.93
N ARG A 112 9.69 -1.23 5.36
CA ARG A 112 9.85 -2.53 6.05
C ARG A 112 10.84 -2.44 7.22
N LYS A 113 11.97 -1.75 7.03
CA LYS A 113 12.95 -1.47 8.09
C LYS A 113 12.38 -0.59 9.22
N ARG A 114 11.59 0.44 8.90
CA ARG A 114 10.95 1.31 9.91
C ARG A 114 9.84 0.57 10.65
N ARG A 115 9.06 -0.24 9.94
CA ARG A 115 8.01 -1.10 10.51
C ARG A 115 8.58 -2.04 11.56
N ALA A 116 9.63 -2.79 11.23
CA ALA A 116 10.28 -3.70 12.17
C ALA A 116 10.76 -2.98 13.43
N ARG A 117 11.42 -1.83 13.28
CA ARG A 117 11.89 -1.01 14.42
C ARG A 117 10.76 -0.50 15.30
N LEU A 118 9.62 -0.14 14.72
CA LEU A 118 8.46 0.31 15.47
C LEU A 118 7.82 -0.85 16.26
N ILE A 119 7.75 -2.04 15.67
CA ILE A 119 7.25 -3.24 16.35
C ILE A 119 8.13 -3.54 17.57
N THR A 120 9.44 -3.63 17.39
CA THR A 120 10.38 -3.87 18.50
C THR A 120 10.26 -2.82 19.61
N ALA A 121 10.24 -1.53 19.24
CA ALA A 121 10.10 -0.46 20.23
C ALA A 121 8.76 -0.51 21.00
N ALA A 122 7.67 -0.92 20.33
CA ALA A 122 6.38 -1.09 20.99
C ALA A 122 6.36 -2.32 21.91
N GLU A 123 7.00 -3.43 21.51
CA GLU A 123 7.13 -4.63 22.34
C GLU A 123 7.93 -4.35 23.62
N GLU A 124 9.07 -3.66 23.49
CA GLU A 124 9.89 -3.24 24.63
C GLU A 124 9.15 -2.31 25.60
N ALA A 125 8.42 -1.34 25.04
CA ALA A 125 7.62 -0.38 25.80
C ALA A 125 6.49 -1.03 26.60
N PHE A 126 5.72 -1.94 25.99
CA PHE A 126 4.66 -2.66 26.70
C PHE A 126 5.25 -3.63 27.73
N ALA A 127 6.40 -4.27 27.44
CA ALA A 127 7.09 -5.09 28.42
C ALA A 127 7.56 -4.26 29.63
N HIS A 128 8.04 -3.03 29.41
CA HIS A 128 8.40 -2.10 30.49
C HIS A 128 7.19 -1.80 31.39
N ILE A 129 6.02 -1.53 30.80
CA ILE A 129 4.79 -1.28 31.55
C ILE A 129 4.37 -2.51 32.37
N LYS A 130 4.46 -3.72 31.80
CA LYS A 130 4.12 -4.95 32.53
C LYS A 130 5.02 -5.15 33.75
N ARG A 131 6.32 -4.87 33.63
CA ARG A 131 7.26 -4.93 34.77
C ARG A 131 6.91 -3.89 35.84
N LEU A 132 6.62 -2.66 35.44
CA LEU A 132 6.22 -1.59 36.38
C LEU A 132 4.93 -1.97 37.14
N HIS A 133 3.93 -2.54 36.46
CA HIS A 133 2.72 -3.01 37.15
C HIS A 133 3.03 -4.12 38.15
N SER A 134 3.86 -5.11 37.79
CA SER A 134 4.27 -6.16 38.73
C SER A 134 5.04 -5.62 39.94
N GLU A 135 5.86 -4.58 39.75
CA GLU A 135 6.56 -3.91 40.85
C GLU A 135 5.57 -3.13 41.75
N ILE A 136 4.62 -2.39 41.17
CA ILE A 136 3.59 -1.65 41.91
C ILE A 136 2.68 -2.61 42.69
N ASP A 137 2.24 -3.72 42.10
CA ASP A 137 1.41 -4.73 42.76
C ASP A 137 2.10 -5.39 43.97
N SER A 138 3.44 -5.37 44.00
CA SER A 138 4.23 -5.87 45.13
C SER A 138 4.37 -4.88 46.29
N THR A 139 3.95 -3.62 46.12
CA THR A 139 4.00 -2.58 47.17
C THR A 139 2.76 -2.61 48.06
N PRO A 140 2.88 -2.37 49.38
CA PRO A 140 1.72 -2.29 50.25
C PRO A 140 0.91 -1.02 49.92
N ASN A 141 -0.35 -1.23 49.51
CA ASN A 141 -1.33 -0.20 49.12
C ASN A 141 -1.11 0.40 47.70
N PRO A 142 -1.17 -0.41 46.63
CA PRO A 142 -1.03 0.10 45.27
C PRO A 142 -2.24 0.95 44.89
N GLY A 143 -2.01 2.23 44.61
CA GLY A 143 -3.00 3.07 43.94
C GLY A 143 -3.18 2.62 42.49
N PRO A 144 -4.41 2.62 41.92
CA PRO A 144 -4.61 2.29 40.52
C PRO A 144 -3.85 3.29 39.64
N MET A 145 -2.92 2.81 38.80
CA MET A 145 -2.24 3.66 37.82
C MET A 145 -3.25 4.10 36.76
N ASP A 146 -3.34 5.41 36.49
CA ASP A 146 -4.17 5.93 35.42
C ASP A 146 -3.61 5.44 34.06
N PRO A 147 -4.41 4.76 33.21
CA PRO A 147 -3.94 4.30 31.90
C PRO A 147 -3.39 5.42 31.02
N MET A 148 -3.87 6.66 31.18
CA MET A 148 -3.34 7.82 30.46
C MET A 148 -1.93 8.19 30.94
N GLU A 149 -1.70 8.20 32.26
CA GLU A 149 -0.39 8.44 32.86
C GLU A 149 0.63 7.38 32.40
N ALA A 150 0.25 6.10 32.41
CA ALA A 150 1.07 5.00 31.90
C ALA A 150 1.44 5.19 30.42
N ALA A 151 0.47 5.61 29.60
CA ALA A 151 0.71 5.90 28.19
C ALA A 151 1.69 7.06 28.00
N GLN A 152 1.56 8.14 28.76
CA GLN A 152 2.45 9.30 28.70
C GLN A 152 3.88 8.95 29.15
N ALA A 153 4.03 8.12 30.19
CA ALA A 153 5.34 7.70 30.69
C ALA A 153 6.14 6.89 29.66
N VAL A 154 5.46 6.02 28.90
CA VAL A 154 6.13 5.05 28.02
C VAL A 154 6.19 5.50 26.57
N PHE A 155 5.27 6.35 26.10
CA PHE A 155 5.26 6.83 24.72
C PHE A 155 6.62 7.39 24.23
N PRO A 156 7.41 8.15 25.02
CA PRO A 156 8.72 8.65 24.58
C PRO A 156 9.68 7.57 24.07
N SER A 157 9.63 6.36 24.62
CA SER A 157 10.49 5.23 24.21
C SER A 157 10.24 4.77 22.77
N MET A 158 9.01 4.88 22.28
CA MET A 158 8.61 4.45 20.92
C MET A 158 8.32 5.62 19.97
N ALA A 159 8.13 6.84 20.47
CA ALA A 159 7.69 8.01 19.71
C ALA A 159 8.56 8.26 18.46
N ARG A 160 9.88 8.16 18.60
CA ARG A 160 10.81 8.35 17.48
C ARG A 160 10.67 7.29 16.40
N ALA A 161 10.44 6.02 16.78
CA ALA A 161 10.23 4.95 15.82
C ALA A 161 8.92 5.17 15.05
N LEU A 162 7.86 5.56 15.77
CA LEU A 162 6.53 5.84 15.20
C LEU A 162 6.59 7.02 14.24
N GLN A 163 7.14 8.16 14.66
CA GLN A 163 7.28 9.35 13.82
C GLN A 163 8.07 9.08 12.54
N LYS A 164 9.15 8.28 12.62
CA LYS A 164 9.91 7.90 11.42
C LYS A 164 9.13 6.99 10.48
N TYR A 165 8.30 6.10 11.02
CA TYR A 165 7.40 5.26 10.24
C TYR A 165 6.33 6.13 9.55
N LEU A 166 5.60 6.96 10.31
CA LEU A 166 4.57 7.85 9.78
C LEU A 166 5.12 8.81 8.72
N ARG A 167 6.37 9.27 8.86
CA ARG A 167 7.01 10.13 7.87
C ARG A 167 7.34 9.40 6.57
N VAL A 168 7.83 8.17 6.64
CA VAL A 168 8.13 7.41 5.40
C VAL A 168 6.86 6.96 4.69
N THR A 169 5.78 6.67 5.43
CA THR A 169 4.46 6.32 4.87
C THR A 169 3.60 7.55 4.55
N ARG A 170 4.09 8.76 4.85
CA ARG A 170 3.37 10.05 4.68
C ARG A 170 1.98 10.06 5.35
N GLN A 171 1.88 9.48 6.54
CA GLN A 171 0.64 9.33 7.32
C GLN A 171 0.47 10.36 8.45
N GLN A 172 1.41 11.30 8.63
CA GLN A 172 1.38 12.26 9.75
C GLN A 172 0.06 13.04 9.88
N PRO A 173 -0.59 13.52 8.78
CA PRO A 173 -1.84 14.27 8.90
C PRO A 173 -3.05 13.47 9.44
N ARG A 174 -2.89 12.14 9.62
CA ARG A 174 -3.93 11.24 10.12
C ARG A 174 -3.82 10.93 11.61
N HIS A 175 -2.64 11.16 12.21
CA HIS A 175 -2.37 10.75 13.58
C HIS A 175 -1.85 11.94 14.38
N SER A 176 -2.71 12.49 15.25
CA SER A 176 -2.30 13.47 16.25
C SER A 176 -1.64 12.75 17.43
N VAL A 177 -0.81 13.45 18.20
CA VAL A 177 -0.22 12.89 19.43
C VAL A 177 -1.31 12.47 20.41
N GLU A 178 -2.36 13.28 20.53
CA GLU A 178 -3.52 13.00 21.38
C GLU A 178 -4.22 11.68 20.98
N SER A 179 -4.52 11.45 19.69
CA SER A 179 -5.20 10.23 19.27
C SER A 179 -4.32 8.98 19.46
N ILE A 180 -3.00 9.13 19.33
CA ILE A 180 -2.03 8.08 19.62
C ILE A 180 -2.01 7.75 21.12
N LEU A 181 -1.94 8.75 21.99
CA LEU A 181 -1.95 8.56 23.46
C LEU A 181 -3.29 7.97 23.94
N ASN A 182 -4.42 8.48 23.46
CA ASN A 182 -5.75 7.94 23.75
C ASN A 182 -5.90 6.48 23.31
N ARG A 183 -5.27 6.07 22.20
CA ARG A 183 -5.24 4.66 21.80
C ARG A 183 -4.32 3.85 22.70
N LEU A 184 -3.11 4.33 22.98
CA LEU A 184 -2.15 3.64 23.85
C LEU A 184 -2.77 3.39 25.22
N ALA A 185 -3.36 4.40 25.85
CA ALA A 185 -4.05 4.29 27.14
C ALA A 185 -5.16 3.22 27.11
N ARG A 186 -6.00 3.20 26.06
CA ARG A 186 -7.03 2.16 25.90
C ARG A 186 -6.45 0.76 25.75
N CYS A 187 -5.36 0.61 25.00
CA CYS A 187 -4.69 -0.67 24.85
C CYS A 187 -4.10 -1.15 26.19
N LEU A 188 -3.54 -0.25 27.00
CA LEU A 188 -3.01 -0.59 28.32
C LEU A 188 -4.12 -0.96 29.31
N ALA A 189 -5.21 -0.19 29.33
CA ALA A 189 -6.37 -0.47 30.19
C ALA A 189 -7.02 -1.84 29.92
N GLN A 190 -6.87 -2.37 28.71
CA GLN A 190 -7.46 -3.64 28.26
C GLN A 190 -6.44 -4.80 28.22
N ASP A 191 -5.20 -4.60 28.71
CA ASP A 191 -4.07 -5.52 28.54
C ASP A 191 -3.90 -6.03 27.09
N ALA A 192 -4.12 -5.15 26.12
CA ALA A 192 -4.00 -5.49 24.72
C ALA A 192 -2.53 -5.63 24.30
N ALA A 193 -2.26 -6.49 23.32
CA ALA A 193 -0.92 -6.67 22.78
C ALA A 193 -0.40 -5.40 22.04
N PRO A 194 0.93 -5.20 21.95
CA PRO A 194 1.53 -4.05 21.24
C PRO A 194 1.06 -3.95 19.78
N ARG A 195 0.81 -5.11 19.16
CA ARG A 195 0.30 -5.19 17.78
C ARG A 195 -1.10 -4.59 17.62
N ALA A 196 -1.94 -4.69 18.65
CA ALA A 196 -3.27 -4.07 18.65
C ALA A 196 -3.15 -2.54 18.68
N PHE A 197 -2.22 -2.00 19.47
CA PHE A 197 -1.90 -0.57 19.43
C PHE A 197 -1.43 -0.13 18.03
N LEU A 198 -0.56 -0.92 17.39
CA LEU A 198 0.05 -0.57 16.11
C LEU A 198 -0.83 -0.75 14.87
N GLU A 199 -1.95 -1.46 14.99
CA GLU A 199 -2.83 -1.84 13.89
C GLU A 199 -3.22 -0.67 12.97
N PRO A 200 -3.65 0.53 13.44
CA PRO A 200 -4.12 1.61 12.56
C PRO A 200 -3.00 2.26 11.74
N PHE A 201 -1.74 2.06 12.14
CA PHE A 201 -0.59 2.58 11.39
C PHE A 201 -0.18 1.60 10.26
N PHE A 202 -0.50 0.32 10.41
CA PHE A 202 -0.09 -0.73 9.48
C PHE A 202 -1.21 -1.17 8.54
N VAL A 203 -2.44 -1.20 9.03
CA VAL A 203 -3.62 -1.63 8.29
C VAL A 203 -4.33 -0.39 7.77
N THR A 204 -4.26 -0.19 6.46
CA THR A 204 -4.87 0.96 5.80
C THR A 204 -6.26 0.63 5.25
N SER A 205 -6.92 -0.45 5.67
CA SER A 205 -8.22 -0.87 5.14
C SER A 205 -9.20 -1.20 6.27
N PRO A 206 -10.50 -0.94 6.13
CA PRO A 206 -11.15 -0.23 5.02
C PRO A 206 -11.11 1.31 5.14
N VAL A 207 -11.67 2.03 4.16
CA VAL A 207 -11.75 3.51 4.17
C VAL A 207 -12.35 4.03 5.48
N LEU A 208 -13.38 3.36 6.01
CA LEU A 208 -14.02 3.72 7.28
C LEU A 208 -13.11 3.59 8.51
N SER A 209 -11.98 2.89 8.43
CA SER A 209 -10.98 2.88 9.51
C SER A 209 -10.40 4.27 9.78
N ASN A 210 -10.48 5.19 8.80
CA ASN A 210 -10.15 6.59 9.02
C ASN A 210 -11.20 7.29 9.90
N GLU A 211 -10.78 7.74 11.07
CA GLU A 211 -11.62 8.46 12.03
C GLU A 211 -12.31 9.69 11.43
N LYS A 212 -11.61 10.43 10.56
CA LYS A 212 -12.17 11.59 9.87
C LYS A 212 -13.32 11.24 8.92
N GLU A 213 -13.31 10.06 8.32
CA GLU A 213 -14.43 9.61 7.49
C GLU A 213 -15.59 9.16 8.38
N ARG A 214 -15.31 8.46 9.49
CA ARG A 214 -16.34 7.98 10.43
C ARG A 214 -17.10 9.10 11.14
N GLN A 215 -16.44 10.23 11.41
CA GLN A 215 -17.07 11.39 12.07
C GLN A 215 -18.01 12.17 11.15
N LYS A 216 -17.91 12.00 9.82
CA LYS A 216 -18.82 12.67 8.88
C LYS A 216 -20.20 12.02 8.96
N ARG A 217 -21.24 12.83 9.12
CA ARG A 217 -22.64 12.36 9.12
C ARG A 217 -23.14 11.97 7.72
N SER A 218 -22.57 12.57 6.68
CA SER A 218 -22.94 12.29 5.30
C SER A 218 -21.72 12.38 4.38
N HIS A 219 -21.69 11.50 3.38
CA HIS A 219 -20.71 11.53 2.30
C HIS A 219 -21.44 11.89 1.01
N HIS A 220 -21.09 13.03 0.42
CA HIS A 220 -21.65 13.46 -0.85
C HIS A 220 -20.81 12.92 -2.02
N TRP A 221 -21.48 12.27 -2.98
CA TRP A 221 -20.89 11.72 -4.20
C TRP A 221 -21.77 12.09 -5.39
N ALA A 222 -21.13 12.50 -6.50
CA ALA A 222 -21.81 12.75 -7.76
C ALA A 222 -21.81 11.46 -8.59
N LEU A 223 -23.01 11.00 -9.00
CA LEU A 223 -23.19 9.92 -9.97
C LEU A 223 -23.19 10.52 -11.38
N VAL A 224 -22.23 10.14 -12.19
CA VAL A 224 -22.07 10.57 -13.59
C VAL A 224 -22.27 9.35 -14.48
N CYS A 225 -23.34 9.36 -15.29
CA CYS A 225 -23.63 8.32 -16.27
C CYS A 225 -23.42 8.90 -17.66
N GLU A 226 -22.64 8.24 -18.50
CA GLU A 226 -22.49 8.62 -19.91
C GLU A 226 -23.45 7.77 -20.75
N GLY A 227 -24.37 8.42 -21.47
CA GLY A 227 -25.27 7.73 -22.42
C GLY A 227 -26.46 6.96 -21.82
N GLU A 228 -26.51 6.75 -20.50
CA GLU A 228 -27.60 6.01 -19.83
C GLU A 228 -28.28 6.83 -18.72
N LEU A 229 -29.58 6.60 -18.52
CA LEU A 229 -30.31 7.22 -17.40
C LEU A 229 -30.02 6.47 -16.09
N PRO A 230 -29.77 7.15 -14.96
CA PRO A 230 -29.49 6.49 -13.67
C PRO A 230 -30.56 5.51 -13.18
N SER A 231 -31.80 5.66 -13.66
CA SER A 231 -32.93 4.79 -13.33
C SER A 231 -32.92 3.46 -14.10
N ARG A 232 -32.12 3.33 -15.16
CA ARG A 232 -32.05 2.12 -15.98
C ARG A 232 -31.42 0.95 -15.22
N PRO A 233 -31.85 -0.29 -15.53
CA PRO A 233 -31.19 -1.49 -15.02
C PRO A 233 -29.75 -1.58 -15.54
N LEU A 234 -28.86 -2.19 -14.75
CA LEU A 234 -27.52 -2.52 -15.20
C LEU A 234 -27.57 -3.45 -16.42
N ALA A 235 -26.86 -3.07 -17.46
CA ALA A 235 -26.69 -3.83 -18.70
C ALA A 235 -25.22 -4.18 -18.92
N ASN A 236 -24.95 -5.11 -19.84
CA ASN A 236 -23.59 -5.42 -20.26
C ASN A 236 -22.90 -4.16 -20.82
N GLY A 237 -21.66 -3.91 -20.41
CA GLY A 237 -20.90 -2.76 -20.90
C GLY A 237 -21.37 -1.41 -20.33
N CYS A 238 -22.29 -1.42 -19.36
CA CYS A 238 -22.68 -0.20 -18.68
C CYS A 238 -21.48 0.38 -17.91
N GLU A 239 -21.25 1.68 -18.11
CA GLU A 239 -20.18 2.43 -17.46
C GLU A 239 -20.76 3.67 -16.76
N PHE A 240 -20.31 3.90 -15.54
CA PHE A 240 -20.62 5.13 -14.81
C PHE A 240 -19.53 5.45 -13.80
N GLN A 241 -19.54 6.68 -13.30
CA GLN A 241 -18.55 7.18 -12.38
C GLN A 241 -19.20 7.74 -11.12
N LEU A 242 -18.57 7.46 -9.97
CA LEU A 242 -18.88 8.12 -8.71
C LEU A 242 -17.73 9.06 -8.38
N ARG A 243 -18.00 10.36 -8.16
CA ARG A 243 -16.96 11.36 -7.88
C ARG A 243 -17.14 12.03 -6.52
N GLN A 244 -16.01 12.19 -5.81
CA GLN A 244 -15.90 12.97 -4.59
C GLN A 244 -14.51 13.63 -4.51
N GLY A 245 -14.43 14.92 -4.81
CA GLY A 245 -13.17 15.67 -4.78
C GLY A 245 -12.12 15.08 -5.72
N GLU A 246 -10.96 14.71 -5.17
CA GLU A 246 -9.87 14.05 -5.91
C GLU A 246 -10.12 12.55 -6.17
N VAL A 247 -11.10 11.93 -5.51
CA VAL A 247 -11.40 10.50 -5.68
C VAL A 247 -12.51 10.32 -6.69
N ALA A 248 -12.29 9.43 -7.65
CA ALA A 248 -13.33 8.94 -8.53
C ALA A 248 -13.31 7.41 -8.60
N LEU A 249 -14.49 6.80 -8.59
CA LEU A 249 -14.69 5.36 -8.78
C LEU A 249 -15.25 5.13 -10.17
N LEU A 250 -14.46 4.49 -11.02
CA LEU A 250 -14.84 4.06 -12.36
C LEU A 250 -15.51 2.71 -12.23
N CYS A 251 -16.77 2.62 -12.65
CA CYS A 251 -17.58 1.43 -12.51
C CYS A 251 -17.91 0.87 -13.89
N THR A 252 -17.58 -0.40 -14.12
CA THR A 252 -17.84 -1.10 -15.38
C THR A 252 -18.55 -2.41 -15.13
N VAL A 253 -19.59 -2.70 -15.92
CA VAL A 253 -20.41 -3.90 -15.79
C VAL A 253 -20.18 -4.88 -16.93
N TYR A 254 -20.05 -6.16 -16.57
CA TYR A 254 -19.89 -7.27 -17.51
C TYR A 254 -20.92 -8.36 -17.22
N HIS A 255 -21.38 -9.06 -18.25
CA HIS A 255 -22.09 -10.32 -18.06
C HIS A 255 -21.13 -11.45 -17.70
N LEU A 256 -21.53 -12.28 -16.73
CA LEU A 256 -20.89 -13.58 -16.57
C LEU A 256 -21.25 -14.49 -17.77
N PRO A 257 -20.27 -15.23 -18.31
CA PRO A 257 -20.55 -16.25 -19.30
C PRO A 257 -21.40 -17.37 -18.69
N HIS A 258 -22.13 -18.09 -19.55
CA HIS A 258 -22.80 -19.32 -19.16
C HIS A 258 -21.75 -20.44 -19.07
N PHE A 259 -21.76 -21.19 -17.96
CA PHE A 259 -20.89 -22.34 -17.78
C PHE A 259 -21.67 -23.61 -18.07
N HIS A 260 -21.14 -24.43 -18.98
CA HIS A 260 -21.64 -25.77 -19.24
C HIS A 260 -20.70 -26.77 -18.57
N LEU A 261 -21.22 -27.52 -17.59
CA LEU A 261 -20.49 -28.62 -16.96
C LEU A 261 -20.99 -29.95 -17.52
N THR A 262 -20.06 -30.81 -17.91
CA THR A 262 -20.33 -32.21 -18.26
C THR A 262 -19.71 -33.10 -17.20
N GLU A 263 -20.52 -33.93 -16.57
CA GLU A 263 -20.05 -34.89 -15.58
C GLU A 263 -19.47 -36.12 -16.30
N GLN A 264 -18.27 -36.53 -15.92
CA GLN A 264 -17.65 -37.77 -16.38
C GLN A 264 -17.24 -38.61 -15.18
N LEU A 265 -17.76 -39.83 -15.10
CA LEU A 265 -17.31 -40.81 -14.12
C LEU A 265 -15.97 -41.39 -14.59
N ALA A 266 -14.91 -41.22 -13.81
CA ALA A 266 -13.65 -41.90 -14.06
C ALA A 266 -13.86 -43.41 -13.94
N HIS A 267 -13.77 -44.14 -15.04
CA HIS A 267 -13.90 -45.59 -15.01
C HIS A 267 -12.74 -46.19 -14.22
N PRO A 268 -12.96 -47.03 -13.18
CA PRO A 268 -11.86 -47.58 -12.37
C PRO A 268 -10.89 -48.47 -13.17
N LYS A 269 -11.24 -48.86 -14.40
CA LYS A 269 -10.37 -49.61 -15.31
C LYS A 269 -9.39 -48.74 -16.12
N SER A 270 -9.63 -47.43 -16.26
CA SER A 270 -8.73 -46.52 -17.00
C SER A 270 -7.54 -46.03 -16.18
N ASN A 271 -7.54 -46.27 -14.86
CA ASN A 271 -6.43 -45.94 -13.95
C ASN A 271 -5.46 -47.13 -13.73
N LYS A 272 -5.45 -48.10 -14.65
CA LYS A 272 -4.50 -49.21 -14.62
C LYS A 272 -3.36 -48.92 -15.59
N PHE A 273 -2.21 -48.56 -15.05
CA PHE A 273 -0.98 -48.45 -15.82
C PHE A 273 -0.30 -49.82 -15.85
N LEU A 274 0.00 -50.33 -17.05
CA LEU A 274 0.82 -51.53 -17.20
C LEU A 274 2.30 -51.12 -17.08
N LEU A 275 2.94 -51.47 -15.97
CA LEU A 275 4.38 -51.34 -15.81
C LEU A 275 5.07 -52.45 -16.63
N ARG A 276 5.48 -52.15 -17.88
CA ARG A 276 6.36 -53.05 -18.63
C ARG A 276 7.78 -52.87 -18.11
N LEU A 277 8.18 -53.71 -17.16
CA LEU A 277 9.58 -53.90 -16.82
C LEU A 277 10.19 -54.74 -17.95
N ASN A 278 10.97 -54.09 -18.83
CA ASN A 278 11.83 -54.82 -19.76
C ASN A 278 12.97 -55.42 -18.91
N SER A 279 12.82 -56.67 -18.50
CA SER A 279 13.91 -57.47 -17.93
C SER A 279 14.83 -57.94 -19.06
N GLU A 280 15.48 -57.00 -19.75
CA GLU A 280 16.66 -57.28 -20.56
C GLU A 280 17.90 -56.88 -19.75
N THR A 281 18.19 -57.66 -18.72
CA THR A 281 19.56 -57.87 -18.25
C THR A 281 19.73 -59.38 -18.06
N SER A 282 19.92 -60.06 -19.19
CA SER A 282 20.54 -61.38 -19.21
C SER A 282 22.02 -61.20 -19.55
N VAL A 283 22.85 -61.64 -18.60
CA VAL A 283 24.32 -61.80 -18.59
C VAL A 283 25.15 -60.55 -18.29
#